data_AF-A0A7W0V612-F1
#
_entry.id   AF-A0A7W0V612-F1
#
_cell.length_a   1.000
_cell.length_b   1.000
_cell.length_c   1.000
_cell.angle_alpha   90.00
_cell.angle_beta   90.00
_cell.angle_gamma   90.00
#
_symmetry.space_group_name_H-M   'P 1'
#
loop_
_entity.id
_entity.type
_entity.pdbx_description
1 polymer ?
#
loop_
_entity_poly.entity_id
_entity_poly.type
_entity_poly.pdbx_seq_one_letter_code
_entity_poly.pdbx_strand_id
1 'polypeptide(L)'
;MTKAPHTIHLDPDSELARTLAEANDRPVVLESNGIQFHVLRSHEDPWVEYDPEKVRAGLRKFAGMITQEEAERIKESIYRGRVPWTRPLDRP
;
A
#
# COMPACT_ATOMS: atom_id res chain seq x y z
N MET A 1 -3.94 -13.72 9.92
CA MET A 1 -4.08 -14.63 8.77
C MET A 1 -4.48 -13.80 7.56
N THR A 2 -3.60 -13.65 6.58
CA THR A 2 -3.86 -12.87 5.37
C THR A 2 -4.85 -13.66 4.51
N LYS A 3 -6.01 -13.08 4.19
CA LYS A 3 -6.95 -13.72 3.24
C LYS A 3 -6.31 -13.67 1.85
N ALA A 4 -6.38 -14.77 1.11
CA ALA A 4 -5.96 -14.80 -0.28
C ALA A 4 -6.78 -13.79 -1.10
N PRO A 5 -6.18 -13.11 -2.08
CA PRO A 5 -6.89 -12.16 -2.92
C PRO A 5 -7.98 -12.88 -3.72
N HIS A 6 -9.19 -12.33 -3.72
CA HIS A 6 -10.26 -12.81 -4.60
C HIS A 6 -10.06 -12.21 -5.98
N THR A 7 -9.84 -13.07 -6.98
CA THR A 7 -9.58 -12.64 -8.36
C THR A 7 -10.89 -12.59 -9.14
N ILE A 8 -11.16 -11.45 -9.77
CA ILE A 8 -12.29 -11.27 -10.68
C ILE A 8 -11.71 -11.19 -12.09
N HIS A 9 -12.16 -12.08 -12.98
CA HIS A 9 -11.80 -12.04 -14.39
C HIS A 9 -12.68 -11.03 -15.11
N LEU A 10 -12.06 -10.09 -15.82
CA LEU A 10 -12.75 -9.13 -16.66
C LEU A 10 -12.85 -9.68 -18.09
N ASP A 11 -13.98 -9.40 -18.74
CA ASP A 11 -14.11 -9.60 -20.18
C ASP A 11 -13.16 -8.62 -20.90
N PRO A 12 -12.26 -9.09 -21.79
CA PRO A 12 -11.32 -8.25 -22.53
C PRO A 12 -12.00 -7.12 -23.33
N ASP A 13 -13.23 -7.34 -23.81
CA ASP A 13 -13.96 -6.37 -24.62
C ASP A 13 -14.82 -5.40 -23.77
N SER A 14 -14.81 -5.58 -22.44
CA SER A 14 -15.53 -4.69 -21.54
C SER A 14 -14.93 -3.28 -21.50
N GLU A 15 -15.79 -2.29 -21.27
CA GLU A 15 -15.39 -0.90 -21.05
C GLU A 15 -14.39 -0.77 -19.89
N LEU A 16 -14.57 -1.57 -18.84
CA LEU A 16 -13.69 -1.60 -17.69
C LEU A 16 -12.29 -2.12 -18.05
N ALA A 17 -12.20 -3.21 -18.82
CA ALA A 17 -10.90 -3.74 -19.26
C ALA A 17 -10.14 -2.73 -20.14
N ARG A 18 -10.84 -2.05 -21.05
CA ARG A 18 -10.24 -0.98 -21.89
C ARG A 18 -9.77 0.20 -21.05
N THR A 19 -10.60 0.68 -20.13
CA THR A 19 -10.25 1.80 -19.23
C THR A 19 -9.00 1.49 -18.40
N LEU A 20 -8.92 0.27 -17.86
CA LEU A 20 -7.75 -0.17 -17.09
C LEU A 20 -6.50 -0.30 -17.98
N ALA A 21 -6.64 -0.73 -19.24
CA ALA A 21 -5.53 -0.79 -20.18
C ALA A 21 -5.01 0.60 -20.58
N GLU A 22 -5.91 1.57 -20.80
CA GLU A 22 -5.59 2.95 -21.17
C GLU A 22 -5.01 3.79 -20.01
N ALA A 23 -5.38 3.46 -18.77
CA ALA A 23 -4.86 4.12 -17.59
C ALA A 23 -3.34 3.91 -17.43
N ASN A 24 -2.81 2.80 -17.94
CA ASN A 24 -1.40 2.39 -17.91
C ASN A 24 -0.83 2.37 -16.48
N ASP A 25 -0.18 3.46 -16.03
CA ASP A 25 0.38 3.64 -14.68
C ASP A 25 -0.40 4.65 -13.82
N ARG A 26 -1.44 5.27 -14.37
CA ARG A 26 -2.27 6.22 -13.62
C ARG A 26 -3.18 5.43 -12.65
N PRO A 27 -3.29 5.86 -11.38
CA PRO A 27 -4.24 5.26 -10.46
C PRO A 27 -5.66 5.34 -10.99
N VAL A 28 -6.39 4.23 -10.97
CA VAL A 28 -7.81 4.19 -11.35
C VAL A 28 -8.65 4.10 -10.08
N VAL A 29 -9.71 4.90 -10.00
CA VAL A 29 -10.69 4.84 -8.92
C VAL A 29 -11.98 4.27 -9.48
N LEU A 30 -12.43 3.15 -8.93
CA LEU A 30 -13.74 2.57 -9.20
C LEU A 30 -14.70 3.03 -8.10
N GLU A 31 -15.89 3.49 -8.48
CA GLU A 31 -16.95 3.80 -7.54
C GLU A 31 -18.06 2.75 -7.64
N SER A 32 -18.51 2.23 -6.49
CA SER A 32 -19.68 1.37 -6.42
C SER A 32 -20.46 1.68 -5.15
N ASN A 33 -21.74 2.03 -5.28
CA ASN A 33 -22.62 2.40 -4.17
C ASN A 33 -22.02 3.49 -3.25
N GLY A 34 -21.36 4.49 -3.84
CA GLY A 34 -20.69 5.58 -3.11
C GLY A 34 -19.40 5.18 -2.40
N ILE A 35 -18.91 3.95 -2.58
CA ILE A 35 -17.64 3.47 -2.06
C ILE A 35 -16.59 3.53 -3.17
N GLN A 36 -15.45 4.17 -2.88
CA GLN A 36 -14.32 4.26 -3.79
C GLN A 36 -13.32 3.14 -3.55
N PHE A 37 -12.92 2.48 -4.64
CA PHE A 37 -11.90 1.44 -4.67
C PHE A 37 -10.74 1.91 -5.54
N HIS A 38 -9.53 1.88 -4.99
CA HIS A 38 -8.33 2.21 -5.74
C HIS A 38 -7.78 0.95 -6.41
N VAL A 39 -7.67 0.98 -7.73
CA VAL A 39 -7.06 -0.07 -8.53
C VAL A 39 -5.69 0.43 -8.99
N LEU A 40 -4.67 -0.31 -8.60
CA LEU A 40 -3.29 -0.10 -8.99
C LEU A 40 -2.88 -1.27 -9.87
N ARG A 41 -2.19 -0.98 -10.98
CA ARG A 41 -1.60 -2.01 -11.81
C ARG A 41 -0.52 -2.73 -10.99
N SER A 42 -0.67 -4.04 -10.80
CA SER A 42 0.40 -4.86 -10.26
C SER A 42 1.42 -5.07 -11.37
N HIS A 43 2.62 -4.53 -11.21
CA HIS A 43 3.71 -4.77 -12.17
C HIS A 43 4.36 -6.14 -11.97
N GLU A 44 4.33 -6.65 -10.74
CA GLU A 44 4.69 -8.02 -10.32
C GLU A 44 3.81 -8.39 -9.11
N ASP A 45 3.75 -9.67 -8.72
CA ASP A 45 3.18 -10.05 -7.44
C ASP A 45 4.01 -9.36 -6.33
N PRO A 46 3.42 -8.45 -5.53
CA PRO A 46 4.17 -7.68 -4.53
C PRO A 46 4.81 -8.55 -3.44
N TRP A 47 4.51 -9.85 -3.42
CA TRP A 47 5.07 -10.83 -2.49
C TRP A 47 5.89 -11.92 -3.17
N VAL A 48 6.11 -11.88 -4.49
CA VAL A 48 6.86 -12.94 -5.21
C VAL A 48 8.30 -13.08 -4.70
N GLU A 49 8.90 -12.00 -4.21
CA GLU A 49 10.24 -12.01 -3.59
C GLU A 49 10.20 -11.92 -2.05
N TYR A 50 9.02 -12.05 -1.42
CA TYR A 50 8.91 -11.96 0.04
C TYR A 50 9.52 -13.19 0.71
N ASP A 51 10.76 -13.06 1.14
CA ASP A 51 11.46 -14.03 1.98
C ASP A 51 11.38 -13.57 3.46
N PRO A 52 10.52 -14.20 4.27
CA PRO A 52 10.34 -13.80 5.68
C PRO A 52 11.62 -13.96 6.50
N GLU A 53 12.54 -14.85 6.14
CA GLU A 53 13.80 -15.02 6.85
C GLU A 53 14.81 -13.93 6.48
N LYS A 54 14.87 -13.51 5.22
CA LYS A 54 15.66 -12.32 4.83
C LYS A 54 15.14 -11.05 5.52
N VAL A 55 13.83 -10.87 5.58
CA VAL A 55 13.22 -9.72 6.29
C VAL A 55 13.56 -9.76 7.77
N ARG A 56 13.41 -10.91 8.44
CA ARG A 56 13.80 -11.07 9.85
C ARG A 56 15.28 -10.84 10.08
N ALA A 57 16.15 -11.30 9.17
CA ALA A 57 17.59 -11.06 9.25
C ALA A 57 17.93 -9.57 9.10
N GLY A 58 17.28 -8.87 8.17
CA GLY A 58 17.38 -7.42 8.02
C GLY A 58 16.94 -6.69 9.29
N LEU A 59 15.76 -7.01 9.82
CA LEU A 59 15.24 -6.42 11.05
C LEU A 59 16.18 -6.64 12.24
N ARG A 60 16.74 -7.85 12.39
CA ARG A 60 17.74 -8.14 13.44
C ARG A 60 19.03 -7.33 13.28
N LYS A 61 19.49 -7.12 12.04
CA LYS A 61 20.70 -6.33 11.76
C LYS A 61 20.57 -4.87 12.20
N PHE A 62 19.38 -4.29 12.06
CA PHE A 62 19.12 -2.89 12.41
C PHE A 62 18.40 -2.71 13.76
N ALA A 63 18.00 -3.80 14.40
CA ALA A 63 17.37 -3.77 15.71
C ALA A 63 18.32 -3.15 16.75
N GLY A 64 17.86 -2.10 17.42
CA GLY A 64 18.65 -1.37 18.41
C GLY A 64 19.62 -0.33 17.85
N MET A 65 19.66 -0.11 16.52
CA MET A 65 20.48 0.96 15.92
C MET A 65 19.90 2.35 16.13
N ILE A 66 18.62 2.46 16.47
CA ILE A 66 17.95 3.72 16.75
C ILE A 66 17.63 3.73 18.24
N THR A 67 18.13 4.73 18.95
CA THR A 67 17.78 4.95 20.35
C THR A 67 16.32 5.39 20.46
N GLN A 68 15.72 5.19 21.63
CA GLN A 68 14.33 5.61 21.85
C GLN A 68 14.13 7.11 21.62
N GLU A 69 15.12 7.93 21.98
CA GLU A 69 15.08 9.38 21.82
C GLU A 69 15.16 9.80 20.34
N GLU A 70 16.00 9.11 19.54
CA GLU A 70 16.02 9.29 18.09
C GLU A 70 14.71 8.86 17.43
N ALA A 71 14.10 7.77 17.89
CA ALA A 71 12.81 7.32 17.39
C ALA A 71 11.72 8.36 17.63
N GLU A 72 11.67 8.99 18.82
CA GLU A 72 10.71 10.06 19.11
C GLU A 72 10.93 11.30 18.25
N ARG A 73 12.19 11.70 18.01
CA ARG A 73 12.50 12.82 17.10
C ARG A 73 12.08 12.54 15.65
N ILE A 74 12.28 11.32 15.17
CA ILE A 74 11.86 10.90 13.82
C ILE A 74 10.33 10.93 13.73
N LYS A 75 9.61 10.40 14.72
CA LYS A 75 8.14 10.47 14.77
C LYS A 75 7.66 11.92 14.72
N GLU A 76 8.21 12.78 15.57
CA GLU A 76 7.84 14.21 15.60
C GLU A 76 8.07 14.88 14.25
N SER A 77 9.20 14.60 13.60
CA SER A 77 9.52 15.15 12.28
C SER A 77 8.51 14.72 11.21
N ILE A 78 8.11 13.44 11.23
CA ILE A 78 7.07 12.90 10.34
C ILE A 78 5.71 13.56 10.62
N TYR A 79 5.37 13.78 11.89
CA TYR A 79 4.13 14.46 12.27
C TYR A 79 4.11 15.92 11.81
N ARG A 80 5.23 16.65 11.95
CA ARG A 80 5.35 18.06 11.54
C ARG A 80 5.33 18.23 10.02
N GLY A 81 5.89 17.29 9.27
CA GLY A 81 5.93 17.32 7.80
C GLY A 81 4.61 16.92 7.10
N ARG A 82 3.57 16.56 7.87
CA ARG A 82 2.30 16.08 7.33
C ARG A 82 1.36 17.24 7.00
N VAL A 83 0.67 17.15 5.86
CA VAL A 83 -0.40 18.08 5.50
C VAL A 83 -1.62 17.82 6.41
N PRO A 84 -2.30 18.86 6.92
CA PRO A 84 -3.54 18.69 7.68
C PRO A 84 -4.55 17.86 6.86
N TRP A 85 -5.37 17.04 7.53
CA TRP A 85 -6.46 16.22 6.95
C TRP A 85 -6.09 14.86 6.32
N THR A 86 -4.82 14.42 6.36
CA THR A 86 -4.44 13.07 5.87
C THR A 86 -4.45 11.97 6.94
N ARG A 87 -5.00 12.25 8.14
CA ARG A 87 -5.12 11.24 9.21
C ARG A 87 -6.54 10.68 9.23
N PRO A 88 -6.74 9.35 9.15
CA PRO A 88 -8.04 8.75 9.45
C PRO A 88 -8.47 9.15 10.88
N LEU A 89 -9.69 9.67 11.01
CA LEU A 89 -10.26 10.25 12.24
C LEU A 89 -10.32 9.25 13.42
N ASP A 90 -10.24 7.97 13.11
CA ASP A 90 -10.58 6.83 13.93
C ASP A 90 -9.36 5.98 14.34
N ARG A 91 -8.14 6.49 14.12
CA ARG A 91 -6.92 5.87 14.66
C ARG A 91 -6.45 6.62 15.92
N PRO A 92 -6.46 6.01 17.12
CA PRO A 92 -5.93 6.63 18.34
C PRO A 92 -4.49 7.13 18.13
#